data_AF-A0A968ZP89-F1
#
_entry.id   AF-A0A968ZP89-F1
#
_cell.length_a   1.000
_cell.length_b   1.000
_cell.length_c   1.000
_cell.angle_alpha   90.00
_cell.angle_beta   90.00
_cell.angle_gamma   90.00
#
_symmetry.space_group_name_H-M   'P 1'
#
loop_
_entity.id
_entity.type
_entity.pdbx_description
1 polymer ?
#
loop_
_entity_poly.entity_id
_entity_poly.type
_entity_poly.pdbx_seq_one_letter_code
_entity_poly.pdbx_strand_id
1 'polypeptide(L)'
;MLAPYTTWKVGGAARWFAEPTSEEAPDLIAWAYSKGIPIYYLGRGSNVLISDDGLPGLVISTRNSMTELYRDGDTIVAESGVSYLTCRSLRQVRVFLALSFSLVFLALWEELWY
;
A
#
# COMPACT_ATOMS: atom_id res chain seq x y z
N MET A 1 -5.92 8.09 14.83
CA MET A 1 -4.47 8.39 14.95
C MET A 1 -3.69 7.38 14.14
N LEU A 2 -2.58 7.81 13.53
CA LEU A 2 -1.77 6.97 12.63
C LEU A 2 -0.61 6.28 13.33
N ALA A 3 -0.20 6.72 14.53
CA ALA A 3 0.84 6.09 15.33
C ALA A 3 0.71 4.55 15.48
N PRO A 4 -0.48 3.94 15.68
CA PRO A 4 -0.59 2.47 15.74
C PRO A 4 -0.26 1.75 14.43
N TYR A 5 -0.23 2.48 13.31
CA TYR A 5 -0.01 1.99 11.95
C TYR A 5 1.42 2.21 11.44
N THR A 6 2.31 2.82 12.23
CA THR A 6 3.72 3.00 11.90
C THR A 6 4.63 2.18 12.83
N THR A 7 5.75 1.70 12.32
CA THR A 7 6.74 0.97 13.16
C THR A 7 7.35 1.87 14.23
N TRP A 8 7.54 3.15 13.90
CA TRP A 8 8.09 4.16 14.80
C TRP A 8 7.10 4.61 15.89
N LYS A 9 5.82 4.19 15.80
CA LYS A 9 4.74 4.57 16.73
C LYS A 9 4.55 6.09 16.85
N VAL A 10 4.79 6.81 15.76
CA VAL A 10 4.59 8.25 15.63
C VAL A 10 3.63 8.54 14.48
N GLY A 11 2.93 9.67 14.57
CA GLY A 11 1.94 10.09 13.57
C GLY A 11 0.61 10.53 14.17
N GLY A 12 0.23 11.75 13.82
CA GLY A 12 -1.03 12.39 14.21
C GLY A 12 -2.28 11.76 13.63
N ALA A 13 -3.38 12.52 13.62
CA ALA A 13 -4.65 12.06 13.05
C ALA A 13 -4.65 12.19 11.52
N ALA A 14 -5.16 11.17 10.83
CA ALA A 14 -5.62 11.35 9.46
C ALA A 14 -7.02 11.98 9.49
N ARG A 15 -7.30 12.88 8.55
CA ARG A 15 -8.66 13.42 8.40
C ARG A 15 -9.67 12.34 8.01
N TRP A 16 -9.25 11.42 7.14
CA TRP A 16 -9.97 10.18 6.88
C TRP A 16 -9.00 9.01 6.86
N PHE A 17 -9.46 7.84 7.31
CA PHE A 17 -8.68 6.61 7.30
C PHE A 17 -9.60 5.47 6.83
N ALA A 18 -9.11 4.65 5.90
CA ALA A 18 -9.85 3.51 5.38
C ALA A 18 -8.91 2.34 5.12
N GLU A 19 -9.42 1.12 5.29
CA GLU A 19 -8.77 -0.14 4.93
C GLU A 19 -9.68 -0.88 3.93
N PRO A 20 -9.79 -0.38 2.68
CA PRO A 20 -10.70 -0.96 1.70
C PRO A 20 -10.22 -2.32 1.23
N THR A 21 -11.15 -3.14 0.75
CA THR A 21 -10.82 -4.30 -0.08
C THR A 21 -10.34 -3.87 -1.48
N SER A 22 -9.82 -4.81 -2.27
CA SER A 22 -9.43 -4.57 -3.67
C SER A 22 -10.61 -4.11 -4.53
N GLU A 23 -11.83 -4.55 -4.21
CA GLU A 23 -13.06 -4.14 -4.90
C GLU A 23 -13.54 -2.74 -4.49
N GLU A 24 -13.34 -2.33 -3.23
CA GLU A 24 -13.80 -1.05 -2.69
C GLU A 24 -12.85 0.12 -3.01
N ALA A 25 -11.56 -0.18 -3.22
CA ALA A 25 -10.54 0.84 -3.40
C ALA A 25 -10.79 1.78 -4.61
N PRO A 26 -11.22 1.30 -5.79
CA PRO A 26 -11.52 2.18 -6.92
C PRO A 26 -12.59 3.23 -6.61
N ASP A 27 -13.68 2.82 -5.96
CA ASP A 27 -14.80 3.71 -5.63
C ASP A 27 -14.38 4.75 -4.58
N LEU A 28 -13.62 4.33 -3.57
CA LEU A 28 -13.10 5.21 -2.54
C LEU A 28 -12.14 6.27 -3.11
N ILE A 29 -11.29 5.86 -4.06
CA ILE A 29 -10.36 6.77 -4.74
C ILE A 29 -11.11 7.74 -5.64
N ALA A 30 -12.09 7.25 -6.40
CA ALA A 30 -12.95 8.08 -7.23
C ALA A 30 -13.69 9.12 -6.38
N TRP A 31 -14.22 8.72 -5.22
CA TRP A 31 -14.84 9.62 -4.25
C TRP A 31 -13.87 10.70 -3.76
N ALA A 32 -12.67 10.33 -3.32
CA ALA A 32 -11.69 11.30 -2.82
C ALA A 32 -11.25 12.27 -3.92
N TYR A 33 -11.02 11.76 -5.13
CA TYR A 33 -10.68 12.55 -6.31
C TYR A 33 -11.79 13.55 -6.66
N SER A 34 -13.06 13.10 -6.68
CA SER A 34 -14.21 13.96 -6.97
C SER A 34 -14.37 15.14 -5.99
N LYS A 35 -13.82 14.99 -4.78
CA LYS A 35 -13.88 16.00 -3.72
C LYS A 35 -12.60 16.82 -3.57
N GLY A 36 -11.59 16.57 -4.41
CA GLY A 36 -10.27 17.20 -4.29
C GLY A 36 -9.55 16.86 -2.98
N ILE A 37 -9.88 15.72 -2.37
CA ILE A 37 -9.26 15.28 -1.11
C ILE A 37 -7.90 14.63 -1.45
N PRO A 38 -6.79 15.08 -0.83
CA PRO A 38 -5.50 14.42 -1.03
C PRO A 38 -5.53 13.00 -0.47
N ILE A 39 -4.95 12.05 -1.22
CA ILE A 39 -4.88 10.64 -0.86
C ILE A 39 -3.45 10.28 -0.48
N TYR A 40 -3.29 9.55 0.62
CA TYR A 40 -2.04 9.01 1.11
C TYR A 40 -2.16 7.49 1.23
N TYR A 41 -1.18 6.74 0.73
CA TYR A 41 -1.17 5.28 0.83
C TYR A 41 -0.27 4.83 1.99
N LEU A 42 -0.76 3.91 2.81
CA LEU A 42 -0.04 3.38 3.95
C LEU A 42 -0.02 1.85 3.89
N GLY A 43 1.15 1.27 3.64
CA GLY A 43 1.34 -0.19 3.80
C GLY A 43 1.47 -0.56 5.27
N ARG A 44 2.49 -1.36 5.61
CA ARG A 44 2.78 -1.73 7.02
C ARG A 44 3.43 -0.61 7.86
N GLY A 45 3.68 0.56 7.27
CA GLY A 45 4.27 1.72 7.96
C GLY A 45 5.70 1.53 8.47
N SER A 46 6.48 0.60 7.88
CA SER A 46 7.85 0.30 8.30
C SER A 46 8.90 1.31 7.83
N ASN A 47 8.56 2.17 6.87
CA ASN A 47 9.46 3.17 6.31
C ASN A 47 8.81 4.56 6.20
N VAL A 48 7.93 4.89 7.14
CA VAL A 48 7.22 6.18 7.14
C VAL A 48 7.33 6.83 8.51
N LEU A 49 7.64 8.12 8.49
CA LEU A 49 7.57 9.01 9.65
C LEU A 49 6.46 10.03 9.37
N ILE A 50 5.40 10.00 10.17
CA ILE A 50 4.23 10.88 9.99
C ILE A 50 4.29 11.95 11.06
N SER A 51 4.08 13.21 10.67
CA SER A 51 4.04 14.34 11.62
C SER A 51 2.95 14.13 12.67
N ASP A 52 3.18 14.64 13.89
CA ASP A 52 2.17 14.65 14.95
C ASP A 52 0.99 15.58 14.62
N ASP A 53 1.18 16.55 13.72
CA ASP A 53 0.10 17.37 13.15
C ASP A 53 -0.87 16.55 12.28
N GLY A 54 -0.49 15.32 11.91
CA GLY A 54 -1.32 14.40 11.14
C GLY A 54 -1.33 14.67 9.64
N LEU A 55 -2.36 14.15 8.96
CA LEU A 55 -2.52 14.26 7.52
C LEU A 55 -3.90 14.84 7.16
N PRO A 56 -3.97 15.89 6.32
CA PRO A 56 -5.23 16.61 6.04
C PRO A 56 -6.16 15.87 5.04
N GLY A 57 -5.83 14.63 4.67
CA GLY A 57 -6.49 13.87 3.61
C GLY A 57 -6.92 12.47 4.01
N LEU A 58 -7.25 11.68 2.99
CA LEU A 58 -7.62 10.28 3.13
C LEU A 58 -6.36 9.41 3.15
N VAL A 59 -6.19 8.64 4.21
CA VAL A 59 -5.18 7.59 4.30
C VAL A 59 -5.83 6.26 3.96
N ILE A 60 -5.35 5.60 2.90
CA ILE A 60 -5.74 4.26 2.50
C ILE A 60 -4.67 3.30 3.00
N SER A 61 -5.05 2.41 3.92
CA SER A 61 -4.17 1.39 4.48
C SER A 61 -4.42 0.03 3.84
N THR A 62 -3.34 -0.65 3.44
CA THR A 62 -3.37 -2.04 2.95
C THR A 62 -2.79 -3.02 3.97
N ARG A 63 -2.60 -2.58 5.22
CA ARG A 63 -1.93 -3.38 6.26
C ARG A 63 -2.66 -4.70 6.56
N ASN A 64 -3.99 -4.65 6.58
CA ASN A 64 -4.86 -5.77 6.95
C ASN A 64 -5.88 -6.11 5.84
N SER A 65 -5.71 -5.53 4.66
CA SER A 65 -6.57 -5.73 3.50
C SER A 65 -5.71 -5.96 2.26
N MET A 66 -6.30 -6.48 1.18
CA MET A 66 -5.57 -6.79 -0.04
C MET A 66 -4.39 -7.75 0.22
N THR A 67 -4.62 -8.85 0.94
CA THR A 67 -3.60 -9.80 1.36
C THR A 67 -3.61 -11.10 0.55
N GLU A 68 -4.32 -11.14 -0.58
CA GLU A 68 -4.39 -12.33 -1.41
C GLU A 68 -3.06 -12.59 -2.14
N LEU A 69 -2.74 -13.88 -2.22
CA LEU A 69 -1.55 -14.40 -2.87
C LEU A 69 -1.95 -15.69 -3.57
N TYR A 70 -1.86 -15.69 -4.90
CA TYR A 70 -2.22 -16.85 -5.70
C TYR A 70 -1.25 -17.05 -6.86
N ARG A 71 -1.24 -18.25 -7.41
CA ARG A 71 -0.44 -18.61 -8.57
C ARG A 71 -1.32 -18.60 -9.81
N ASP A 72 -0.89 -17.86 -10.83
CA ASP A 72 -1.50 -17.82 -12.16
C ASP A 72 -0.48 -18.33 -13.19
N GLY A 73 -0.62 -19.60 -13.56
CA GLY A 73 0.36 -20.30 -14.40
C GLY A 73 1.76 -20.34 -13.76
N ASP A 74 2.73 -19.71 -14.42
CA ASP A 74 4.10 -19.55 -13.91
C ASP A 74 4.36 -18.23 -13.20
N THR A 75 3.32 -17.41 -13.00
CA THR A 75 3.43 -16.15 -12.26
C THR A 75 2.81 -16.29 -10.88
N ILE A 76 3.43 -15.68 -9.88
CA ILE A 76 2.81 -15.48 -8.57
C ILE A 76 2.28 -14.05 -8.52
N VAL A 77 0.97 -13.92 -8.26
CA VAL A 77 0.27 -12.66 -8.08
C VAL A 77 0.12 -12.42 -6.59
N ALA A 78 0.64 -11.29 -6.14
CA ALA A 78 0.53 -10.83 -4.76
C ALA A 78 -0.14 -9.46 -4.73
N GLU A 79 -1.19 -9.34 -3.92
CA GLU A 79 -1.82 -8.06 -3.63
C GLU A 79 -0.94 -7.16 -2.74
N SER A 80 -1.28 -5.87 -2.69
CA SER A 80 -0.46 -4.81 -2.08
C SER A 80 -0.29 -4.91 -0.56
N GLY A 81 -1.16 -5.63 0.13
CA GLY A 81 -1.09 -5.91 1.56
C GLY A 81 -0.28 -7.15 1.93
N VAL A 82 0.11 -7.98 0.94
CA VAL A 82 0.95 -9.15 1.19
C VAL A 82 2.29 -8.73 1.77
N SER A 83 2.69 -9.34 2.89
CA SER A 83 3.97 -9.05 3.53
C SER A 83 5.13 -9.30 2.57
N TYR A 84 6.03 -8.32 2.47
CA TYR A 84 7.26 -8.45 1.69
C TYR A 84 8.07 -9.71 2.04
N LEU A 85 8.08 -10.12 3.31
CA LEU A 85 8.76 -11.36 3.72
C LEU A 85 8.15 -12.61 3.10
N THR A 86 6.83 -12.63 2.91
CA THR A 86 6.12 -13.71 2.23
C THR A 86 6.50 -13.73 0.74
N CYS A 87 6.44 -12.57 0.07
CA CYS A 87 6.84 -12.45 -1.34
C CYS A 87 8.31 -12.85 -1.56
N ARG A 88 9.22 -12.51 -0.65
CA ARG A 88 10.65 -12.85 -0.76
C ARG A 88 10.91 -14.37 -0.75
N SER A 89 10.06 -15.16 -0.10
CA SER A 89 10.20 -16.62 -0.07
C SER A 89 9.83 -17.30 -1.39
N LEU A 90 9.22 -16.56 -2.31
CA LEU A 90 8.66 -17.07 -3.56
C LEU A 90 9.53 -16.62 -4.74
N ARG A 91 10.00 -17.57 -5.56
CA ARG A 91 10.70 -17.26 -6.80
C ARG A 91 9.69 -16.73 -7.83
N GLN A 92 10.01 -15.61 -8.48
CA GLN A 92 9.18 -14.93 -9.51
C GLN A 92 7.79 -14.45 -9.03
N VAL A 93 7.77 -13.38 -8.23
CA VAL A 93 6.53 -12.66 -7.87
C VAL A 93 6.38 -11.42 -8.75
N ARG A 94 5.29 -11.32 -9.52
CA ARG A 94 4.84 -10.04 -10.08
C ARG A 94 3.87 -9.42 -9.08
N VAL A 95 4.36 -8.42 -8.34
CA VAL A 95 3.53 -7.64 -7.43
C VAL A 95 2.63 -6.74 -8.27
N PHE A 96 1.31 -6.96 -8.18
CA PHE A 96 0.34 -6.07 -8.80
C PHE A 96 0.05 -4.93 -7.83
N LEU A 97 0.74 -3.81 -8.01
CA LEU A 97 0.28 -2.53 -7.52
C LEU A 97 -0.85 -2.06 -8.46
N ALA A 98 -2.05 -2.61 -8.30
CA ALA A 98 -3.21 -1.79 -8.59
C ALA A 98 -3.06 -0.56 -7.70
N LEU A 99 -3.29 0.64 -8.23
CA LEU A 99 -2.99 1.98 -7.66
C LEU A 99 -1.69 2.61 -8.21
N SER A 100 -1.78 3.11 -9.45
CA SER A 100 -0.83 4.07 -10.03
C SER A 100 -0.70 5.32 -9.13
N PHE A 101 0.47 5.92 -8.84
CA PHE A 101 1.59 6.25 -9.72
C PHE A 101 2.94 6.36 -8.94
N SER A 102 4.01 6.03 -9.67
CA SER A 102 5.44 5.98 -9.31
C SER A 102 5.86 4.77 -8.47
N LEU A 103 6.93 4.10 -8.90
CA LEU A 103 7.55 2.91 -8.30
C LEU A 103 7.03 1.55 -8.83
N VAL A 104 7.28 1.37 -10.12
CA VAL A 104 7.86 0.16 -10.76
C VAL A 104 9.17 -0.32 -10.06
N PHE A 105 9.36 -0.06 -8.77
CA PHE A 105 10.69 0.01 -8.15
C PHE A 105 11.23 -1.30 -7.60
N LEU A 106 10.52 -2.42 -7.78
CA LEU A 106 11.00 -3.73 -7.33
C LEU A 106 10.98 -4.82 -8.40
N ALA A 107 10.25 -4.63 -9.50
CA ALA A 107 10.30 -5.56 -10.64
C ALA A 107 11.39 -5.21 -11.67
N LEU A 108 11.94 -3.98 -11.62
CA LEU A 108 13.05 -3.52 -12.49
C LEU A 108 14.39 -3.36 -11.74
N TRP A 109 14.44 -3.64 -10.43
CA TRP A 109 15.65 -3.46 -9.62
C TRP A 109 16.63 -4.65 -9.70
N GLU A 110 16.20 -5.83 -10.17
CA GLU A 110 17.11 -6.97 -10.39
C GLU A 110 17.75 -7.01 -11.79
N GLU A 111 17.30 -6.22 -12.77
CA GLU A 111 17.85 -6.27 -14.14
C GLU A 111 18.95 -5.24 -14.45
N LEU A 112 19.39 -4.42 -13.50
CA LEU A 112 20.36 -3.33 -13.78
C LEU A 112 21.71 -3.44 -13.06
N TRP A 113 22.01 -4.54 -12.36
CA TRP A 113 23.33 -4.67 -11.72
C TRP A 113 23.99 -6.06 -11.77
N TYR A 114 23.61 -6.96 -12.68
CA TYR A 114 24.49 -8.05 -13.13
C TYR A 114 24.22 -8.44 -14.59
#